data_AF-A0A947KXE0-F1
#
_entry.id   AF-A0A947KXE0-F1
#
_cell.length_a   1.000
_cell.length_b   1.000
_cell.length_c   1.000
_cell.angle_alpha   90.00
_cell.angle_beta   90.00
_cell.angle_gamma   90.00
#
_symmetry.space_group_name_H-M   'P 1'
#
loop_
_entity.id
_entity.type
_entity.pdbx_description
1 polymer ?
#
loop_
_entity_poly.entity_id
_entity_poly.type
_entity_poly.pdbx_seq_one_letter_code
_entity_poly.pdbx_strand_id
1 'polypeptide(L)'
;MTQQQISKLLDVPDRTLRDWKKSRQRLYTLLESLDYDEAKEKINAVDVDDVVIFDPKSYSNNLFWQTNEASEQKVYAIISNYLSTMNDYDIKTLCSQFGKNLVKNVLKDRYKKMYAQGYISTSGMDIPLTGTYDQSQMYKQLLGVINDC
;
A
#
# COMPACT_ATOMS: atom_id res chain seq x y z
N MET A 1 9.17 10.55 19.09
CA MET A 1 9.53 9.22 18.51
C MET A 1 11.04 8.99 18.48
N THR A 2 11.50 7.74 18.64
CA THR A 2 12.91 7.35 18.48
C THR A 2 13.31 7.18 17.01
N GLN A 3 14.61 7.17 16.70
CA GLN A 3 15.10 6.94 15.33
C GLN A 3 14.56 5.62 14.74
N GLN A 4 14.51 4.54 15.54
CA GLN A 4 13.96 3.25 15.11
C GLN A 4 12.46 3.32 14.84
N GLN A 5 11.72 4.08 15.66
CA GLN A 5 10.28 4.32 15.45
C GLN A 5 10.04 5.12 14.17
N ILE A 6 10.82 6.18 13.91
CA ILE A 6 10.74 6.98 12.69
C ILE A 6 11.07 6.13 11.46
N SER A 7 12.14 5.33 11.54
CA SER A 7 12.60 4.39 10.50
C SER A 7 11.50 3.42 10.11
N LYS A 8 10.87 2.80 11.12
CA LYS A 8 9.76 1.85 10.94
C LYS A 8 8.48 2.52 10.44
N LEU A 9 8.19 3.75 10.89
CA LEU A 9 6.96 4.45 10.56
C LEU A 9 6.96 5.00 9.13
N LEU A 10 8.11 5.51 8.67
CA LEU A 10 8.25 6.13 7.36
C LEU A 10 8.84 5.20 6.30
N ASP A 11 9.27 3.98 6.69
CA ASP A 11 10.02 3.04 5.85
C ASP A 11 11.31 3.67 5.27
N VAL A 12 12.01 4.43 6.10
CA VAL A 12 13.24 5.16 5.72
C VAL A 12 14.45 4.54 6.43
N PRO A 13 15.52 4.16 5.71
CA PRO A 13 16.71 3.58 6.33
C PRO A 13 17.35 4.48 7.39
N ASP A 14 17.88 3.87 8.46
CA ASP A 14 18.57 4.58 9.55
C ASP A 14 19.71 5.49 9.06
N ARG A 15 20.39 5.09 7.98
CA ARG A 15 21.43 5.91 7.34
C ARG A 15 20.89 7.27 6.87
N THR A 16 19.72 7.27 6.24
CA THR A 16 19.05 8.46 5.70
C THR A 16 18.58 9.36 6.84
N LEU A 17 18.10 8.77 7.94
CA LEU A 17 17.71 9.49 9.14
C LEU A 17 18.90 10.17 9.83
N ARG A 18 20.07 9.51 9.89
CA ARG A 18 21.32 10.13 10.36
C ARG A 18 21.73 11.33 9.50
N ASP A 19 21.56 11.23 8.18
CA ASP A 19 21.84 12.34 7.27
C ASP A 19 20.87 13.51 7.46
N TRP A 20 19.59 13.22 7.71
CA TRP A 20 18.59 14.25 8.00
C TRP A 20 18.85 14.96 9.33
N LYS A 21 19.40 14.27 10.32
CA LYS A 21 19.83 14.89 11.58
C LYS A 21 20.90 15.98 11.37
N LYS A 22 21.62 15.95 10.24
CA LYS A 22 22.60 16.98 9.88
C LYS A 22 22.06 17.99 8.87
N SER A 23 21.42 17.50 7.80
CA SER A 23 20.98 18.30 6.65
C SER A 23 19.58 18.90 6.78
N ARG A 24 18.71 18.28 7.59
CA ARG A 24 17.29 18.63 7.77
C ARG A 24 16.91 18.65 9.24
N GLN A 25 17.74 19.30 10.07
CA GLN A 25 17.58 19.31 11.53
C GLN A 25 16.16 19.63 11.99
N ARG A 26 15.53 20.66 11.42
CA ARG A 26 14.16 21.06 11.78
C ARG A 26 13.14 19.94 11.57
N LEU A 27 13.19 19.26 10.42
CA LEU A 27 12.32 18.12 10.13
C LEU A 27 12.58 16.97 11.10
N TYR A 28 13.85 16.68 11.36
CA TYR A 28 14.24 15.60 12.25
C TYR A 28 13.75 15.84 13.69
N THR A 29 13.92 17.06 14.20
CA THR A 29 13.40 17.47 15.52
C THR A 29 11.87 17.39 15.58
N LEU A 30 11.17 17.77 14.51
CA LEU A 30 9.72 17.61 14.44
C LEU A 30 9.31 16.14 14.55
N LEU A 31 9.96 15.24 13.80
CA LEU A 31 9.71 13.80 13.87
C LEU A 31 10.02 13.22 15.26
N GLU A 32 11.07 13.70 15.93
CA GLU A 32 11.36 13.30 17.32
C GLU A 32 10.28 13.79 18.31
N SER A 33 9.63 14.93 18.04
CA SER A 33 8.60 15.50 18.90
C SER A 33 7.22 14.84 18.77
N LEU A 34 6.96 14.10 17.68
CA LEU A 34 5.69 13.41 17.47
C LEU A 34 5.53 12.24 18.46
N ASP A 35 4.29 11.99 18.88
CA ASP A 35 3.93 10.75 19.55
C ASP A 35 3.87 9.60 18.54
N TYR A 36 4.44 8.45 18.90
CA TYR A 36 4.54 7.33 17.97
C TYR A 36 3.20 6.65 17.72
N ASP A 37 2.38 6.48 18.75
CA ASP A 37 1.11 5.78 18.60
C ASP A 37 0.09 6.67 17.89
N GLU A 38 0.06 7.97 18.18
CA GLU A 38 -0.75 8.95 17.45
C GLU A 38 -0.32 9.06 15.98
N ALA A 39 0.98 9.20 15.71
CA ALA A 39 1.48 9.30 14.34
C ALA A 39 1.24 8.01 13.55
N LYS A 40 1.34 6.85 14.21
CA LYS A 40 1.02 5.55 13.63
C LYS A 40 -0.46 5.41 13.32
N GLU A 41 -1.36 5.84 14.20
CA GLU A 41 -2.79 5.85 13.92
C GLU A 41 -3.13 6.78 12.74
N LYS A 42 -2.56 8.00 12.72
CA LYS A 42 -2.80 8.97 11.65
C LYS A 42 -2.18 8.59 10.30
N ILE A 43 -1.00 7.96 10.29
CA ILE A 43 -0.41 7.40 9.05
C ILE A 43 -1.17 6.17 8.59
N ASN A 44 -1.71 5.35 9.49
CA ASN A 44 -2.58 4.24 9.09
C ASN A 44 -3.93 4.73 8.59
N ALA A 45 -4.41 5.88 9.07
CA ALA A 45 -5.45 6.69 8.45
C ALA A 45 -4.90 7.45 7.24
N VAL A 46 -4.28 6.74 6.28
CA VAL A 46 -4.10 7.31 4.94
C VAL A 46 -5.50 7.60 4.42
N ASP A 47 -5.72 8.81 3.89
CA ASP A 47 -6.99 9.20 3.29
C ASP A 47 -7.24 8.38 2.00
N VAL A 48 -7.68 7.13 2.19
CA VAL A 48 -7.97 6.15 1.13
C VAL A 48 -9.21 6.54 0.30
N ASP A 49 -9.90 7.60 0.71
CA ASP A 49 -11.02 8.20 0.00
C ASP A 49 -10.60 9.25 -1.04
N ASP A 50 -9.29 9.52 -1.18
CA ASP A 50 -8.77 10.39 -2.23
C ASP A 50 -9.20 9.92 -3.63
N VAL A 51 -9.71 10.87 -4.42
CA VAL A 51 -10.10 10.69 -5.82
C VAL A 51 -9.03 11.33 -6.70
N VAL A 52 -8.51 10.56 -7.66
CA VAL A 52 -7.50 11.02 -8.62
C VAL A 52 -7.97 10.79 -10.04
N ILE A 53 -7.37 11.53 -10.98
CA ILE A 53 -7.52 11.25 -12.41
C ILE A 53 -6.70 9.99 -12.74
N PHE A 54 -7.40 8.89 -12.96
CA PHE A 54 -6.86 7.62 -13.41
C PHE A 54 -6.81 7.60 -14.94
N ASP A 55 -5.63 7.30 -15.50
CA ASP A 55 -5.46 7.04 -16.94
C ASP A 55 -5.25 5.53 -17.17
N PRO A 56 -6.18 4.84 -17.86
CA PRO A 56 -6.05 3.42 -18.22
C PRO A 56 -4.75 3.07 -18.94
N LYS A 57 -4.17 4.01 -19.70
CA LYS A 57 -2.94 3.79 -20.49
C LYS A 57 -1.69 3.63 -19.63
N SER A 58 -1.75 4.02 -18.35
CA SER A 58 -0.63 3.88 -17.42
C SER A 58 -0.39 2.42 -17.01
N TYR A 59 -1.31 1.52 -17.30
CA TYR A 59 -1.32 0.14 -16.83
C TYR A 59 -1.40 -0.87 -17.98
N SER A 60 -1.06 -2.12 -17.69
CA SER A 60 -1.02 -3.21 -18.67
C SER A 60 -2.39 -3.52 -19.26
N ASN A 61 -3.45 -3.42 -18.46
CA ASN A 61 -4.83 -3.69 -18.85
C ASN A 61 -5.76 -2.73 -18.13
N ASN A 62 -6.82 -2.27 -18.80
CA ASN A 62 -7.83 -1.43 -18.15
C ASN A 62 -8.74 -2.26 -17.22
N LEU A 63 -8.50 -2.21 -15.91
CA LEU A 63 -9.36 -2.85 -14.91
C LEU A 63 -10.63 -2.06 -14.58
N PHE A 64 -10.74 -0.83 -15.08
CA PHE A 64 -11.95 0.00 -15.03
C PHE A 64 -12.62 -0.02 -16.41
N TRP A 65 -13.01 -1.20 -16.86
CA TRP A 65 -13.49 -1.49 -18.23
C TRP A 65 -14.66 -0.61 -18.72
N GLN A 66 -15.41 0.01 -17.81
CA GLN A 66 -16.51 0.94 -18.13
C GLN A 66 -16.00 2.31 -18.61
N THR A 67 -14.74 2.64 -18.35
CA THR A 67 -14.12 3.93 -18.66
C THR A 67 -12.81 3.71 -19.41
N ASN A 68 -12.84 3.93 -20.73
CA ASN A 68 -11.64 3.80 -21.59
C ASN A 68 -10.83 5.10 -21.69
N GLU A 69 -11.31 6.17 -21.07
CA GLU A 69 -10.67 7.48 -21.00
C GLU A 69 -10.25 7.80 -19.56
N ALA A 70 -9.49 8.89 -19.42
CA ALA A 70 -9.11 9.39 -18.10
C ALA A 70 -10.37 9.67 -17.27
N SER A 71 -10.43 9.14 -16.05
CA SER A 71 -11.61 9.23 -15.20
C SER A 71 -11.25 9.41 -13.74
N GLU A 72 -12.17 10.00 -12.98
CA GLU A 72 -12.05 10.11 -11.53
C GLU A 72 -12.24 8.73 -10.88
N GLN A 73 -11.22 8.26 -10.17
CA GLN A 73 -11.26 6.98 -9.46
C GLN A 73 -10.68 7.14 -8.06
N LYS A 74 -11.25 6.40 -7.09
CA LYS A 74 -10.69 6.34 -5.74
C LYS A 74 -9.33 5.64 -5.76
N VAL A 75 -8.34 6.21 -5.08
CA VAL A 75 -6.98 5.64 -4.98
C VAL A 75 -7.03 4.20 -4.46
N TYR A 76 -7.83 3.94 -3.42
CA TYR A 76 -8.01 2.59 -2.90
C TYR A 76 -8.54 1.61 -3.96
N ALA A 77 -9.50 2.03 -4.78
CA ALA A 77 -10.07 1.18 -5.83
C ALA A 77 -9.01 0.85 -6.90
N ILE A 78 -8.22 1.83 -7.31
CA ILE A 78 -7.12 1.64 -8.28
C ILE A 78 -6.14 0.61 -7.73
N ILE A 79 -5.57 0.88 -6.55
CA ILE A 79 -4.56 0.00 -5.93
C ILE A 79 -5.12 -1.41 -5.73
N SER A 80 -6.32 -1.52 -5.15
CA SER A 80 -6.95 -2.82 -4.85
C SER A 80 -7.20 -3.64 -6.12
N ASN A 81 -7.70 -3.01 -7.19
CA ASN A 81 -7.97 -3.69 -8.46
C ASN A 81 -6.68 -4.22 -9.08
N TYR A 82 -5.66 -3.38 -9.25
CA TYR A 82 -4.41 -3.78 -9.90
C TYR A 82 -3.60 -4.80 -9.10
N LEU A 83 -3.63 -4.75 -7.77
CA LEU A 83 -3.05 -5.80 -6.91
C LEU A 83 -3.69 -7.19 -7.13
N SER A 84 -4.88 -7.28 -7.75
CA SER A 84 -5.54 -8.56 -8.06
C SER A 84 -4.88 -9.30 -9.22
N THR A 85 -4.15 -8.60 -10.08
CA THR A 85 -3.60 -9.17 -11.32
C THR A 85 -2.22 -9.79 -11.13
N MET A 86 -1.57 -9.52 -10.00
CA MET A 86 -0.19 -9.94 -9.72
C MET A 86 0.82 -9.52 -10.80
N ASN A 87 0.52 -8.48 -11.58
CA ASN A 87 1.39 -7.98 -12.62
C ASN A 87 2.47 -7.06 -12.03
N ASP A 88 3.74 -7.47 -12.11
CA ASP A 88 4.88 -6.73 -11.55
C ASP A 88 5.01 -5.31 -12.09
N TYR A 89 4.74 -5.09 -13.38
CA TYR A 89 4.80 -3.76 -14.00
C TYR A 89 3.74 -2.84 -13.38
N ASP A 90 2.50 -3.31 -13.28
CA ASP A 90 1.41 -2.53 -12.70
C ASP A 90 1.65 -2.23 -11.22
N ILE A 91 2.17 -3.20 -10.46
CA ILE A 91 2.52 -3.01 -9.05
C ILE A 91 3.60 -1.94 -8.88
N LYS A 92 4.64 -1.96 -9.72
CA LYS A 92 5.67 -0.91 -9.73
C LYS A 92 5.11 0.46 -10.12
N THR A 93 4.17 0.51 -11.07
CA THR A 93 3.45 1.74 -11.40
C THR A 93 2.65 2.27 -10.20
N LEU A 94 1.92 1.41 -9.47
CA LEU A 94 1.23 1.79 -8.25
C LEU A 94 2.19 2.35 -7.20
N CYS A 95 3.33 1.67 -6.97
CA CYS A 95 4.36 2.13 -6.04
C CYS A 95 4.90 3.52 -6.41
N SER A 96 5.16 3.75 -7.70
CA SER A 96 5.68 5.03 -8.20
C SER A 96 4.65 6.16 -8.08
N GLN A 97 3.36 5.89 -8.26
CA GLN A 97 2.31 6.90 -8.25
C GLN A 97 1.84 7.24 -6.84
N PHE A 98 1.63 6.22 -6.01
CA PHE A 98 0.96 6.36 -4.71
C PHE A 98 1.88 6.12 -3.51
N GLY A 99 3.11 5.68 -3.76
CA GLY A 99 4.07 5.35 -2.72
C GLY A 99 3.91 3.92 -2.19
N LYS A 100 5.05 3.26 -2.00
CA LYS A 100 5.18 1.88 -1.48
C LYS A 100 4.33 1.60 -0.24
N ASN A 101 4.36 2.51 0.74
CA ASN A 101 3.66 2.30 2.02
C ASN A 101 2.15 2.25 1.88
N LEU A 102 1.57 3.10 1.03
CA LEU A 102 0.14 3.09 0.75
C LEU A 102 -0.26 1.80 0.04
N VAL A 103 0.48 1.40 -1.00
CA VAL A 103 0.24 0.15 -1.73
C VAL A 103 0.32 -1.07 -0.80
N LYS A 104 1.33 -1.12 0.08
CA LYS A 104 1.51 -2.16 1.10
C LYS A 104 0.35 -2.20 2.10
N ASN A 105 -0.16 -1.04 2.51
CA ASN A 105 -1.29 -0.95 3.44
C ASN A 105 -2.59 -1.43 2.79
N VAL A 106 -2.89 -1.03 1.55
CA VAL A 106 -4.06 -1.53 0.80
C VAL A 106 -3.97 -3.04 0.59
N LEU A 107 -2.79 -3.58 0.25
CA LEU A 107 -2.59 -5.03 0.16
C LEU A 107 -2.97 -5.73 1.47
N LYS A 108 -2.43 -5.25 2.60
CA LYS A 108 -2.68 -5.82 3.92
C LYS A 108 -4.15 -5.75 4.31
N ASP A 109 -4.78 -4.59 4.11
CA ASP A 109 -6.19 -4.38 4.43
C ASP A 109 -7.10 -5.31 3.61
N ARG A 110 -6.87 -5.41 2.30
CA ARG A 110 -7.60 -6.32 1.42
C ARG A 110 -7.51 -7.77 1.89
N TYR A 111 -6.30 -8.26 2.17
CA TYR A 111 -6.10 -9.65 2.59
C TYR A 111 -6.69 -9.93 3.97
N LYS A 112 -6.61 -8.96 4.91
CA LYS A 112 -7.31 -9.06 6.20
C LYS A 112 -8.82 -9.19 6.01
N LYS A 113 -9.44 -8.33 5.18
CA LYS A 113 -10.88 -8.38 4.89
C LYS A 113 -11.28 -9.71 4.26
N MET A 114 -10.50 -10.19 3.29
CA MET A 114 -10.73 -11.47 2.61
C MET A 114 -10.63 -12.67 3.57
N TYR A 115 -9.61 -12.72 4.43
CA TYR A 115 -9.49 -13.80 5.44
C TYR A 115 -10.51 -13.68 6.58
N ALA A 116 -10.99 -12.48 6.90
CA ALA A 116 -12.09 -12.30 7.85
C ALA A 116 -13.42 -12.83 7.29
N GLN A 117 -13.62 -12.78 5.97
CA GLN A 117 -14.77 -13.43 5.33
C GLN A 117 -14.66 -14.97 5.38
N GLY A 118 -13.43 -15.51 5.41
CA GLY A 118 -13.17 -16.94 5.56
C GLY A 118 -13.29 -17.75 4.27
N TYR A 119 -13.57 -17.11 3.12
CA TYR A 119 -13.63 -17.74 1.81
C TYR A 119 -13.36 -16.75 0.69
N ILE A 120 -12.98 -17.28 -0.48
CA ILE A 120 -12.97 -16.55 -1.74
C ILE A 120 -14.21 -16.97 -2.52
N SER A 121 -15.11 -16.03 -2.80
CA SER A 121 -16.26 -16.32 -3.64
C SER A 121 -15.85 -16.37 -5.10
N THR A 122 -16.10 -17.50 -5.74
CA THR A 122 -15.94 -17.67 -7.19
C THR A 122 -17.30 -17.94 -7.82
N SER A 123 -17.44 -17.70 -9.13
CA SER A 123 -18.69 -17.93 -9.85
C SER A 123 -19.03 -19.42 -9.88
N GLY A 124 -19.67 -19.93 -8.82
CA GLY A 124 -20.15 -21.31 -8.70
C GLY A 124 -19.68 -22.07 -7.45
N MET A 125 -18.64 -21.60 -6.73
CA MET A 125 -18.19 -22.24 -5.49
C MET A 125 -17.37 -21.28 -4.61
N ASP A 126 -17.61 -21.31 -3.30
CA ASP A 126 -16.77 -20.61 -2.34
C ASP A 126 -15.55 -21.47 -1.98
N ILE A 127 -14.36 -20.91 -2.10
CA ILE A 127 -13.10 -21.57 -1.73
C ILE A 127 -12.80 -21.18 -0.29
N PRO A 128 -12.87 -22.09 0.70
CA PRO A 128 -12.59 -21.74 2.09
C PRO A 128 -11.12 -21.33 2.26
N LEU A 129 -10.91 -20.27 3.03
CA LEU A 129 -9.59 -19.81 3.42
C LEU A 129 -9.25 -20.35 4.81
N THR A 130 -8.07 -20.95 4.93
CA THR A 130 -7.57 -21.49 6.20
C THR A 130 -6.25 -20.80 6.57
N GLY A 131 -5.96 -20.78 7.87
CA GLY A 131 -4.75 -20.15 8.40
C GLY A 131 -4.83 -18.62 8.44
N THR A 132 -3.67 -17.97 8.40
CA THR A 132 -3.53 -16.52 8.50
C THR A 132 -3.16 -15.90 7.15
N TYR A 133 -3.65 -14.68 6.89
CA TYR A 133 -3.49 -14.02 5.59
C TYR A 133 -2.03 -13.79 5.20
N ASP A 134 -1.16 -13.57 6.19
CA ASP A 134 0.27 -13.31 6.02
C ASP A 134 1.08 -14.57 5.61
N GLN A 135 0.49 -15.75 5.76
CA GLN A 135 1.09 -17.00 5.30
C GLN A 135 0.78 -17.30 3.84
N SER A 136 -0.23 -16.65 3.25
CA SER A 136 -0.64 -16.82 1.85
C SER A 136 0.55 -16.61 0.89
N GLN A 137 0.74 -17.56 -0.02
CA GLN A 137 1.80 -17.47 -1.03
C GLN A 137 1.60 -16.26 -1.96
N MET A 138 0.36 -15.98 -2.34
CA MET A 138 0.02 -14.81 -3.16
C MET A 138 0.34 -13.50 -2.42
N TYR A 139 -0.02 -13.42 -1.12
CA TYR A 139 0.32 -12.25 -0.30
C TYR A 139 1.83 -12.02 -0.23
N LYS A 140 2.61 -13.08 0.02
CA LYS A 140 4.07 -13.01 0.10
C LYS A 140 4.72 -12.57 -1.22
N GLN A 141 4.21 -13.07 -2.35
CA GLN A 141 4.69 -12.67 -3.67
C GLN A 141 4.44 -11.19 -3.94
N LEU A 142 3.19 -10.73 -3.77
CA LEU A 142 2.85 -9.31 -3.93
C LEU A 142 3.66 -8.42 -2.99
N LEU A 143 3.80 -8.83 -1.74
CA LEU A 143 4.61 -8.11 -0.75
C LEU A 143 6.08 -8.06 -1.15
N GLY A 144 6.62 -9.12 -1.76
CA GLY A 144 7.98 -9.14 -2.32
C GLY A 144 8.17 -8.06 -3.37
N VAL A 145 7.31 -8.03 -4.39
CA VAL A 145 7.36 -7.03 -5.47
C VAL A 145 7.25 -5.61 -4.91
N ILE A 146 6.33 -5.37 -3.96
CA ILE A 146 6.18 -4.06 -3.32
C ILE A 146 7.41 -3.69 -2.49
N ASN A 147 8.07 -4.66 -1.85
CA ASN A 147 9.28 -4.39 -1.08
C ASN A 147 10.49 -4.06 -1.97
N ASP A 148 10.46 -4.51 -3.23
CA ASP A 148 11.46 -4.22 -4.26
C ASP A 148 11.16 -2.94 -5.07
N CYS A 149 10.02 -2.30 -4.80
CA CYS A 149 9.86 -0.85 -4.97
C CYS A 149 10.74 -0.13 -3.92
#